data_AF-A0A317T5Q6-F1
#
_entry.id   AF-A0A317T5Q6-F1
#
_cell.length_a   1.000
_cell.length_b   1.000
_cell.length_c   1.000
_cell.angle_alpha   90.00
_cell.angle_beta   90.00
_cell.angle_gamma   90.00
#
_symmetry.space_group_name_H-M   'P 1'
#
loop_
_entity.id
_entity.type
_entity.pdbx_description
1 polymer ?
#
loop_
_entity_poly.entity_id
_entity_poly.type
_entity_poly.pdbx_seq_one_letter_code
_entity_poly.pdbx_strand_id
1 'polypeptide(L)'
;MILLGLESDNRGPATMRGLGPPRAAWLGAAVGLAYNLKLHQNRSREKYANGDSDSDERLGRRAWWVLVILDRWHAISTSSPLLIPDSSVVLVPEDHVLLGSVPFHVARLSCILGHLAEAFTASDEAVSAALRNPFVSKLLRGELERFRESVGGIWGSQNLLHVAYHHVKLLVLRHDPTSEPHQLLGPASRIVTMLASPNTPITPLNHHFAALALVTLADLAEAQETREDAWKGIQQLADALEQRRGIATAEDSFGWDRAIKDLITRRKMDRIGGPGCGPPDIPPGHGSLQHLAELAVGERSPRDTTGLLRIKQLDTETLQRHGYLGSILL
;
A
#
# COMPACT_ATOMS: atom_id res chain seq x y z
N MET A 1 11.07 18.51 11.78
CA MET A 1 9.95 18.29 10.82
C MET A 1 9.78 16.82 10.45
N ILE A 2 10.83 16.07 10.08
CA ILE A 2 10.73 14.62 9.77
C ILE A 2 10.04 13.84 10.91
N LEU A 3 10.51 13.99 12.15
CA LEU A 3 9.92 13.30 13.31
C LEU A 3 8.46 13.70 13.56
N LEU A 4 8.08 14.96 13.28
CA LEU A 4 6.68 15.40 13.39
C LEU A 4 5.81 14.78 12.30
N GLY A 5 6.34 14.62 11.09
CA GLY A 5 5.69 13.87 10.02
C GLY A 5 5.46 12.40 10.42
N LEU A 6 6.48 11.74 10.97
CA LEU A 6 6.37 10.36 11.46
C LEU A 6 5.35 10.24 12.60
N GLU A 7 5.39 11.16 13.56
CA GLU A 7 4.43 11.20 14.67
C GLU A 7 2.99 11.42 14.17
N SER A 8 2.79 12.33 13.22
CA SER A 8 1.48 12.58 12.62
C SER A 8 0.94 11.36 11.85
N ASP A 9 1.84 10.56 11.28
CA ASP A 9 1.50 9.32 10.58
C ASP A 9 1.15 8.20 11.56
N ASN A 10 1.88 8.08 12.67
CA ASN A 10 1.58 7.11 13.73
C ASN A 10 0.21 7.34 14.38
N ARG A 11 -0.24 8.60 14.46
CA ARG A 11 -1.60 8.95 14.90
C ARG A 11 -2.70 8.48 13.94
N GLY A 12 -2.32 8.01 12.75
CA GLY A 12 -3.19 7.27 11.85
C GLY A 12 -4.38 8.08 11.31
N PRO A 13 -5.55 7.45 11.14
CA PRO A 13 -6.69 8.05 10.44
C PRO A 13 -7.23 9.34 11.07
N ALA A 14 -6.95 9.59 12.36
CA ALA A 14 -7.36 10.80 13.05
C ALA A 14 -6.84 12.06 12.32
N THR A 15 -5.58 12.05 11.87
CA THR A 15 -4.98 13.19 11.16
C THR A 15 -5.52 13.33 9.74
N MET A 16 -5.91 12.23 9.09
CA MET A 16 -6.61 12.27 7.79
C MET A 16 -8.03 12.84 7.90
N ARG A 17 -8.68 12.70 9.05
CA ARG A 17 -10.01 13.25 9.35
C ARG A 17 -9.97 14.68 9.92
N GLY A 18 -8.80 15.34 9.90
CA GLY A 18 -8.64 16.73 10.33
C GLY A 18 -8.39 16.94 11.83
N LEU A 19 -8.16 15.88 12.62
CA LEU A 19 -7.76 16.02 14.03
C LEU A 19 -6.26 16.30 14.12
N GLY A 20 -5.90 17.57 13.93
CA GLY A 20 -4.52 18.07 13.93
C GLY A 20 -3.94 18.28 12.53
N PRO A 21 -2.72 18.83 12.42
CA PRO A 21 -2.11 19.11 11.12
C PRO A 21 -1.86 17.81 10.34
N PRO A 22 -2.26 17.73 9.06
CA PRO A 22 -2.16 16.50 8.28
C PRO A 22 -0.69 16.14 8.02
N ARG A 23 -0.40 14.84 7.91
CA ARG A 23 0.94 14.32 7.55
C ARG A 23 1.52 15.03 6.32
N ALA A 24 0.70 15.25 5.30
CA ALA A 24 1.09 15.94 4.07
C ALA A 24 1.65 17.35 4.35
N ALA A 25 1.09 18.09 5.31
CA ALA A 25 1.58 19.42 5.67
C ALA A 25 2.98 19.35 6.32
N TRP A 26 3.20 18.41 7.23
CA TRP A 26 4.52 18.22 7.85
C TRP A 26 5.57 17.74 6.86
N LEU A 27 5.19 16.83 5.97
CA LEU A 27 6.06 16.31 4.93
C LEU A 27 6.42 17.41 3.93
N GLY A 28 5.45 18.16 3.43
CA GLY A 28 5.67 19.31 2.54
C GLY A 28 6.57 20.37 3.16
N ALA A 29 6.36 20.71 4.44
CA ALA A 29 7.22 21.65 5.14
C ALA A 29 8.66 21.11 5.34
N ALA A 30 8.81 19.80 5.62
CA ALA A 30 10.12 19.17 5.73
C ALA A 30 10.87 19.16 4.38
N VAL A 31 10.17 18.85 3.29
CA VAL A 31 10.69 18.90 1.92
C VAL A 31 11.12 20.32 1.55
N GLY A 32 10.29 21.32 1.81
CA GLY A 32 10.62 22.73 1.57
C GLY A 32 11.88 23.18 2.32
N LEU A 33 12.02 22.77 3.59
CA LEU A 33 13.24 23.03 4.37
C LEU A 33 14.47 22.33 3.76
N ALA A 34 14.34 21.08 3.34
CA ALA A 34 15.43 20.34 2.71
C ALA A 34 15.90 20.99 1.39
N TYR A 35 14.98 21.56 0.61
CA TYR A 35 15.31 22.37 -0.56
C TYR A 35 16.05 23.66 -0.19
N ASN A 36 15.59 24.38 0.83
CA ASN A 36 16.26 25.59 1.33
C ASN A 36 17.70 25.31 1.80
N LEU A 37 17.90 24.18 2.48
CA LEU A 37 19.22 23.71 2.91
C LEU A 37 20.04 23.06 1.79
N LYS A 38 19.47 22.92 0.59
CA LYS A 38 20.09 22.32 -0.61
C LYS A 38 20.53 20.87 -0.40
N LEU A 39 19.80 20.10 0.41
CA LEU A 39 20.13 18.69 0.70
C LEU A 39 19.99 17.77 -0.53
N HIS A 40 19.19 18.18 -1.50
CA HIS A 40 19.04 17.51 -2.80
C HIS A 40 20.32 17.57 -3.65
N GLN A 41 21.23 18.52 -3.38
CA GLN A 41 22.46 18.65 -4.13
C GLN A 41 23.50 17.66 -3.61
N ASN A 42 23.99 16.78 -4.49
CA ASN A 42 25.10 15.89 -4.16
C ASN A 42 26.44 16.67 -4.21
N ARG A 43 26.90 17.17 -3.06
CA ARG A 43 28.12 17.99 -2.97
C ARG A 43 29.36 17.11 -2.77
N SER A 44 30.05 16.84 -3.87
CA SER A 44 31.41 16.28 -4.02
C SER A 44 31.71 14.94 -3.33
N ARG A 45 31.93 13.92 -4.17
CA ARG A 45 32.28 12.51 -3.86
C ARG A 45 33.48 12.34 -2.92
N GLU A 46 34.43 13.27 -2.92
CA GLU A 46 35.68 13.17 -2.14
C GLU A 46 35.48 13.41 -0.63
N LYS A 47 34.43 14.15 -0.24
CA LYS A 47 34.18 14.49 1.17
C LYS A 47 33.64 13.33 2.01
N TYR A 48 33.08 12.30 1.38
CA TYR A 48 32.46 11.17 2.08
C TYR A 48 33.45 10.04 2.42
N ALA A 49 34.66 10.07 1.86
CA ALA A 49 35.68 9.03 2.07
C ALA A 49 36.46 9.22 3.38
N ASN A 50 36.74 10.46 3.79
CA ASN A 50 37.64 10.79 4.92
C ASN A 50 37.02 11.82 5.89
N GLY A 51 35.84 11.54 6.44
CA GLY A 51 35.15 12.46 7.34
C GLY A 51 34.40 11.75 8.46
N ASP A 52 34.06 12.50 9.51
CA ASP A 52 33.20 12.09 10.61
C ASP A 52 31.87 11.52 10.07
N SER A 53 31.45 10.35 10.56
CA SER A 53 30.19 9.71 10.18
C SER A 53 28.96 10.57 10.48
N ASP A 54 29.10 11.50 11.41
CA ASP A 54 28.06 12.43 11.88
C ASP A 54 28.26 13.87 11.42
N SER A 55 29.08 14.09 10.38
CA SER A 55 29.15 15.40 9.74
C SER A 55 27.79 15.87 9.23
N ASP A 56 27.57 17.18 9.23
CA ASP A 56 26.33 17.81 8.76
C ASP A 56 26.00 17.41 7.32
N GLU A 57 26.99 17.22 6.44
CA GLU A 57 26.77 16.77 5.07
C GLU A 57 26.25 15.33 4.99
N ARG A 58 26.80 14.43 5.82
CA ARG A 58 26.37 13.03 5.89
C ARG A 58 24.98 12.93 6.48
N LEU A 59 24.72 13.65 7.56
CA LEU A 59 23.40 13.72 8.19
C LEU A 59 22.36 14.33 7.23
N GLY A 60 22.71 15.42 6.54
CA GLY A 60 21.88 16.06 5.53
C GLY A 60 21.52 15.10 4.39
N ARG A 61 22.50 14.31 3.91
CA ARG A 61 22.27 13.31 2.85
C ARG A 61 21.41 12.14 3.33
N ARG A 62 21.57 11.67 4.57
CA ARG A 62 20.67 10.67 5.18
C ARG A 62 19.24 11.22 5.30
N ALA A 63 19.11 12.46 5.79
CA ALA A 63 17.82 13.12 5.93
C ALA A 63 17.11 13.30 4.58
N TRP A 64 17.86 13.63 3.51
CA TRP A 64 17.33 13.69 2.15
C TRP A 64 16.72 12.34 1.72
N TRP A 65 17.44 11.24 1.91
CA TRP A 65 16.93 9.92 1.55
C TRP A 65 15.75 9.47 2.39
N VAL A 66 15.71 9.81 3.68
CA VAL A 66 14.52 9.60 4.52
C VAL A 66 13.32 10.36 3.96
N LEU A 67 13.49 11.61 3.54
CA LEU A 67 12.41 12.40 2.95
C LEU A 67 11.93 11.84 1.62
N VAL A 68 12.84 11.41 0.75
CA VAL A 68 12.48 10.73 -0.51
C VAL A 68 11.64 9.50 -0.20
N ILE A 69 12.09 8.62 0.70
CA ILE A 69 11.32 7.43 1.10
C ILE A 69 9.94 7.86 1.61
N LEU A 70 9.85 8.78 2.58
CA LEU A 70 8.55 9.18 3.14
C LEU A 70 7.60 9.79 2.11
N ASP A 71 8.11 10.56 1.15
CA ASP A 71 7.34 11.14 0.05
C ASP A 71 6.77 10.06 -0.88
N ARG A 72 7.61 9.14 -1.37
CA ARG A 72 7.17 8.08 -2.29
C ARG A 72 6.11 7.18 -1.66
N TRP A 73 6.28 6.85 -0.38
CA TRP A 73 5.33 6.03 0.35
C TRP A 73 4.04 6.77 0.66
N HIS A 74 4.12 8.05 1.01
CA HIS A 74 2.94 8.88 1.21
C HIS A 74 2.11 8.99 -0.08
N ALA A 75 2.75 9.34 -1.19
CA ALA A 75 2.13 9.52 -2.49
C ALA A 75 1.35 8.28 -2.94
N ILE A 76 2.00 7.10 -2.97
CA ILE A 76 1.33 5.87 -3.41
C ILE A 76 0.23 5.41 -2.44
N SER A 77 0.38 5.69 -1.14
CA SER A 77 -0.56 5.24 -0.12
C SER A 77 -1.86 6.04 -0.05
N THR A 78 -1.83 7.27 -0.56
CA THR A 78 -2.94 8.23 -0.51
C THR A 78 -3.39 8.67 -1.91
N SER A 79 -2.79 8.12 -2.96
CA SER A 79 -2.97 8.58 -4.34
C SER A 79 -2.74 10.08 -4.50
N SER A 80 -1.68 10.58 -3.87
CA SER A 80 -1.28 11.99 -3.96
C SER A 80 -0.10 12.15 -4.92
N PRO A 81 0.04 13.30 -5.61
CA PRO A 81 1.24 13.62 -6.39
C PRO A 81 2.49 13.65 -5.52
N LEU A 82 3.64 13.39 -6.14
CA LEU A 82 4.95 13.49 -5.50
C LEU A 82 5.28 14.94 -5.12
N LEU A 83 5.86 15.15 -3.94
CA LEU A 83 6.39 16.46 -3.54
C LEU A 83 7.82 16.68 -4.05
N ILE A 84 8.62 15.61 -4.14
CA ILE A 84 9.99 15.65 -4.64
C ILE A 84 9.98 15.14 -6.10
N PRO A 85 10.33 15.95 -7.12
CA PRO A 85 10.44 15.45 -8.49
C PRO A 85 11.60 14.46 -8.65
N ASP A 86 11.46 13.49 -9.56
CA ASP A 86 12.49 12.48 -9.83
C ASP A 86 13.81 13.08 -10.34
N SER A 87 13.76 14.26 -10.97
CA SER A 87 14.96 15.01 -11.37
C SER A 87 15.87 15.39 -10.19
N SER A 88 15.33 15.42 -8.96
CA SER A 88 16.09 15.67 -7.72
C SER A 88 16.54 14.38 -7.01
N VAL A 89 16.16 13.20 -7.52
CA VAL A 89 16.41 11.90 -6.88
C VAL A 89 17.53 11.17 -7.61
N VAL A 90 18.76 11.42 -7.15
CA VAL A 90 19.97 10.78 -7.71
C VAL A 90 20.62 9.91 -6.64
N LEU A 91 20.36 8.59 -6.68
CA LEU A 91 21.02 7.59 -5.83
C LEU A 91 22.34 7.16 -6.44
N VAL A 92 23.43 7.25 -5.67
CA VAL A 92 24.77 6.87 -6.11
C VAL A 92 25.31 5.72 -5.27
N PRO A 93 26.26 4.91 -5.76
CA PRO A 93 26.82 3.78 -5.01
C PRO A 93 27.39 4.17 -3.65
N GLU A 94 27.95 5.38 -3.52
CA GLU A 94 28.50 5.91 -2.28
C GLU A 94 27.44 6.07 -1.17
N ASP A 95 26.16 6.25 -1.54
CA ASP A 95 25.06 6.28 -0.58
C ASP A 95 24.90 4.93 0.15
N HIS A 96 25.36 3.81 -0.42
CA HIS A 96 25.31 2.51 0.26
C HIS A 96 26.16 2.50 1.54
N VAL A 97 27.35 3.13 1.51
CA VAL A 97 28.22 3.25 2.69
C VAL A 97 27.59 4.18 3.73
N LEU A 98 26.91 5.22 3.28
CA LEU A 98 26.28 6.20 4.17
C LEU A 98 25.01 5.68 4.85
N LEU A 99 24.14 5.03 4.08
CA LEU A 99 22.82 4.56 4.52
C LEU A 99 22.88 3.17 5.16
N GLY A 100 23.90 2.38 4.81
CA GLY A 100 23.94 0.95 5.10
C GLY A 100 23.08 0.15 4.13
N SER A 101 23.22 -1.18 4.18
CA SER A 101 22.65 -2.08 3.18
C SER A 101 21.11 -2.00 3.08
N VAL A 102 20.39 -2.23 4.19
CA VAL A 102 18.91 -2.27 4.14
C VAL A 102 18.30 -0.93 3.74
N PRO A 103 18.64 0.22 4.37
CA PRO A 103 18.03 1.50 4.01
C PRO A 103 18.36 1.93 2.59
N PHE A 104 19.56 1.62 2.08
CA PHE A 104 19.92 1.86 0.68
C PHE A 104 18.99 1.11 -0.30
N HIS A 105 18.72 -0.17 -0.03
CA HIS A 105 17.83 -0.94 -0.90
C HIS A 105 16.35 -0.56 -0.74
N VAL A 106 15.92 -0.12 0.44
CA VAL A 106 14.60 0.49 0.63
C VAL A 106 14.48 1.80 -0.15
N ALA A 107 15.53 2.63 -0.22
CA ALA A 107 15.56 3.82 -1.06
C ALA A 107 15.39 3.46 -2.54
N ARG A 108 16.10 2.43 -3.03
CA ARG A 108 15.96 1.92 -4.41
C ARG A 108 14.54 1.45 -4.74
N LEU A 109 13.90 0.69 -3.83
CA LEU A 109 12.50 0.30 -3.98
C LEU A 109 11.57 1.51 -3.97
N SER A 110 11.89 2.52 -3.17
CA SER A 110 11.09 3.75 -3.09
C SER A 110 11.15 4.56 -4.39
N CYS A 111 12.27 4.53 -5.13
CA CYS A 111 12.31 5.11 -6.47
C CYS A 111 11.30 4.44 -7.42
N ILE A 112 11.21 3.10 -7.41
CA ILE A 112 10.21 2.35 -8.20
C ILE A 112 8.79 2.72 -7.75
N LEU A 113 8.57 2.90 -6.43
CA LEU A 113 7.28 3.39 -5.91
C LEU A 113 6.95 4.80 -6.40
N GLY A 114 7.94 5.66 -6.68
CA GLY A 114 7.73 6.98 -7.26
C GLY A 114 7.16 6.90 -8.67
N HIS A 115 7.78 6.12 -9.55
CA HIS A 115 7.27 5.88 -10.90
C HIS A 115 5.84 5.29 -10.85
N LEU A 116 5.58 4.42 -9.88
CA LEU A 116 4.25 3.87 -9.68
C LEU A 116 3.25 4.92 -9.21
N ALA A 117 3.62 5.79 -8.26
CA ALA A 117 2.75 6.86 -7.77
C ALA A 117 2.35 7.83 -8.88
N GLU A 118 3.29 8.19 -9.76
CA GLU A 118 3.01 8.99 -10.96
C GLU A 118 2.04 8.27 -11.90
N ALA A 119 2.22 6.96 -12.12
CA ALA A 119 1.31 6.16 -12.94
C ALA A 119 -0.12 6.09 -12.34
N PHE A 120 -0.26 6.06 -11.01
CA PHE A 120 -1.55 6.04 -10.32
C PHE A 120 -2.28 7.39 -10.33
N THR A 121 -1.54 8.50 -10.39
CA THR A 121 -2.09 9.86 -10.20
C THR A 121 -2.20 10.67 -11.49
N ALA A 122 -1.64 10.19 -12.59
CA ALA A 122 -1.78 10.82 -13.90
C ALA A 122 -3.27 10.83 -14.35
N SER A 123 -3.85 12.02 -14.36
CA SER A 123 -5.29 12.27 -14.50
C SER A 123 -5.77 12.51 -15.94
N ASP A 124 -4.90 12.43 -16.93
CA ASP A 124 -5.27 12.80 -18.30
C ASP A 124 -5.93 11.60 -19.00
N GLU A 125 -7.21 11.68 -19.37
CA GLU A 125 -7.97 10.57 -19.98
C GLU A 125 -7.30 10.01 -21.26
N ALA A 126 -6.57 10.84 -22.01
CA ALA A 126 -5.79 10.40 -23.17
C ALA A 126 -4.51 9.63 -22.77
N VAL A 127 -3.91 9.98 -21.64
CA VAL A 127 -2.72 9.33 -21.07
C VAL A 127 -3.12 8.16 -20.15
N SER A 128 -4.31 8.16 -19.58
CA SER A 128 -4.86 7.13 -18.68
C SER A 128 -5.18 5.85 -19.46
N ALA A 129 -5.69 6.00 -20.70
CA ALA A 129 -5.75 4.90 -21.67
C ALA A 129 -4.33 4.39 -22.05
N ALA A 130 -3.34 5.28 -22.09
CA ALA A 130 -1.93 4.97 -22.34
C ALA A 130 -1.12 4.57 -21.07
N LEU A 131 -1.74 4.49 -19.88
CA LEU A 131 -1.11 4.14 -18.59
C LEU A 131 -1.71 2.86 -17.98
N ARG A 132 -2.96 2.54 -18.31
CA ARG A 132 -3.43 1.14 -18.40
C ARG A 132 -2.72 0.37 -19.53
N ASN A 133 -1.78 1.03 -20.21
CA ASN A 133 -0.91 0.43 -21.20
C ASN A 133 -0.07 -0.68 -20.54
N PRO A 134 -0.18 -1.91 -21.04
CA PRO A 134 0.67 -3.02 -20.62
C PRO A 134 2.16 -2.69 -20.63
N PHE A 135 2.59 -1.69 -21.41
CA PHE A 135 3.97 -1.19 -21.44
C PHE A 135 4.45 -0.63 -20.09
N VAL A 136 3.65 0.19 -19.39
CA VAL A 136 4.06 0.78 -18.10
C VAL A 136 4.19 -0.31 -17.04
N SER A 137 3.20 -1.20 -16.97
CA SER A 137 3.26 -2.38 -16.09
C SER A 137 4.45 -3.29 -16.42
N LYS A 138 4.77 -3.48 -17.70
CA LYS A 138 5.95 -4.24 -18.15
C LYS A 138 7.26 -3.56 -17.75
N LEU A 139 7.35 -2.23 -17.87
CA LEU A 139 8.53 -1.47 -17.46
C LEU A 139 8.76 -1.59 -15.95
N LEU A 140 7.73 -1.34 -15.14
CA LEU A 140 7.77 -1.45 -13.68
C LEU A 140 8.14 -2.88 -13.22
N ARG A 141 7.57 -3.89 -13.87
CA ARG A 141 7.94 -5.29 -13.65
C ARG A 141 9.42 -5.52 -13.96
N GLY A 142 9.92 -4.99 -15.08
CA GLY A 142 11.33 -5.07 -15.42
C GLY A 142 12.26 -4.36 -14.43
N GLU A 143 11.86 -3.19 -13.91
CA GLU A 143 12.60 -2.50 -12.84
C GLU A 143 12.67 -3.32 -11.56
N LEU A 144 11.55 -3.93 -11.18
CA LEU A 144 11.44 -4.76 -9.99
C LEU A 144 12.26 -6.05 -10.08
N GLU A 145 12.27 -6.72 -11.24
CA GLU A 145 13.10 -7.92 -11.46
C GLU A 145 14.60 -7.56 -11.46
N ARG A 146 15.00 -6.46 -12.11
CA ARG A 146 16.40 -5.96 -12.03
C ARG A 146 16.79 -5.61 -10.60
N PHE A 147 15.88 -5.03 -9.82
CA PHE A 147 16.11 -4.81 -8.40
C PHE A 147 16.34 -6.14 -7.68
N ARG A 148 15.48 -7.14 -7.90
CA ARG A 148 15.54 -8.45 -7.26
C ARG A 148 16.85 -9.19 -7.54
N GLU A 149 17.34 -9.13 -8.78
CA GLU A 149 18.63 -9.68 -9.19
C GLU A 149 19.78 -8.98 -8.45
N SER A 150 19.74 -7.65 -8.37
CA SER A 150 20.81 -6.84 -7.76
C SER A 150 20.97 -7.02 -6.25
N VAL A 151 19.99 -7.62 -5.56
CA VAL A 151 20.02 -7.86 -4.11
C VAL A 151 20.29 -9.33 -3.76
N GLY A 152 20.64 -10.18 -4.74
CA GLY A 152 20.82 -11.61 -4.54
C GLY A 152 21.73 -11.99 -3.37
N GLY A 153 22.84 -11.26 -3.17
CA GLY A 153 23.81 -11.53 -2.10
C GLY A 153 23.32 -11.22 -0.67
N ILE A 154 22.28 -10.40 -0.52
CA ILE A 154 21.67 -10.07 0.77
C ILE A 154 20.24 -10.61 0.88
N TRP A 155 19.73 -11.23 -0.17
CA TRP A 155 18.38 -11.77 -0.18
C TRP A 155 18.27 -12.88 0.87
N GLY A 156 17.24 -12.81 1.69
CA GLY A 156 17.02 -13.70 2.84
C GLY A 156 17.52 -13.14 4.18
N SER A 157 18.36 -12.11 4.18
CA SER A 157 19.02 -11.65 5.42
C SER A 157 18.12 -10.81 6.34
N GLN A 158 17.17 -10.05 5.79
CA GLN A 158 16.46 -9.00 6.54
C GLN A 158 14.99 -8.91 6.11
N ASN A 159 14.06 -9.26 7.01
CA ASN A 159 12.62 -9.30 6.71
C ASN A 159 12.08 -7.99 6.13
N LEU A 160 12.58 -6.84 6.60
CA LEU A 160 12.15 -5.51 6.12
C LEU A 160 12.31 -5.36 4.60
N LEU A 161 13.43 -5.83 4.05
CA LEU A 161 13.70 -5.75 2.62
C LEU A 161 12.73 -6.61 1.81
N HIS A 162 12.40 -7.80 2.31
CA HIS A 162 11.48 -8.72 1.63
C HIS A 162 10.05 -8.22 1.67
N VAL A 163 9.59 -7.71 2.82
CA VAL A 163 8.24 -7.14 2.93
C VAL A 163 8.12 -5.89 2.07
N ALA A 164 9.15 -5.03 2.03
CA ALA A 164 9.23 -3.90 1.10
C ALA A 164 9.13 -4.36 -0.36
N TYR A 165 9.93 -5.34 -0.76
CA TYR A 165 9.89 -5.89 -2.12
C TYR A 165 8.49 -6.43 -2.48
N HIS A 166 7.90 -7.25 -1.60
CA HIS A 166 6.59 -7.83 -1.85
C HIS A 166 5.47 -6.79 -1.87
N HIS A 167 5.59 -5.70 -1.11
CA HIS A 167 4.68 -4.56 -1.19
C HIS A 167 4.73 -3.88 -2.56
N VAL A 168 5.92 -3.53 -3.05
CA VAL A 168 6.08 -2.95 -4.40
C VAL A 168 5.59 -3.93 -5.46
N LYS A 169 5.94 -5.22 -5.35
CA LYS A 169 5.46 -6.27 -6.26
C LYS A 169 3.94 -6.34 -6.31
N LEU A 170 3.29 -6.28 -5.15
CA LEU A 170 1.85 -6.37 -5.05
C LEU A 170 1.18 -5.16 -5.70
N LEU A 171 1.73 -3.96 -5.50
CA LEU A 171 1.23 -2.76 -6.17
C LEU A 171 1.42 -2.79 -7.69
N VAL A 172 2.57 -3.29 -8.19
CA VAL A 172 2.80 -3.46 -9.63
C VAL A 172 1.78 -4.44 -10.22
N LEU A 173 1.46 -5.53 -9.52
CA LEU A 173 0.41 -6.46 -9.96
C LEU A 173 -0.97 -5.81 -9.92
N ARG A 174 -1.29 -5.03 -8.88
CA ARG A 174 -2.56 -4.28 -8.78
C ARG A 174 -2.71 -3.24 -9.88
N HIS A 175 -1.62 -2.63 -10.32
CA HIS A 175 -1.62 -1.68 -11.44
C HIS A 175 -1.84 -2.37 -12.79
N ASP A 176 -1.36 -3.60 -12.94
CA ASP A 176 -1.43 -4.34 -14.19
C ASP A 176 -2.85 -4.88 -14.43
N PRO A 177 -3.58 -4.39 -15.46
CA PRO A 177 -4.96 -4.81 -15.72
C PRO A 177 -5.08 -6.26 -16.17
N THR A 178 -3.95 -6.91 -16.50
CA THR A 178 -3.90 -8.32 -16.91
C THR A 178 -3.60 -9.27 -15.75
N SER A 179 -3.33 -8.76 -14.55
CA SER A 179 -3.05 -9.61 -13.39
C SER A 179 -4.28 -10.41 -12.96
N GLU A 180 -4.10 -11.71 -12.82
CA GLU A 180 -5.14 -12.62 -12.34
C GLU A 180 -5.14 -12.70 -10.80
N PRO A 181 -6.29 -12.88 -10.12
CA PRO A 181 -6.40 -12.85 -8.66
C PRO A 181 -5.37 -13.73 -7.93
N HIS A 182 -5.13 -14.95 -8.41
CA HIS A 182 -4.15 -15.87 -7.82
C HIS A 182 -2.71 -15.34 -7.82
N GLN A 183 -2.34 -14.46 -8.77
CA GLN A 183 -1.00 -13.87 -8.85
C GLN A 183 -0.76 -12.89 -7.70
N LEU A 184 -1.82 -12.23 -7.19
CA LEU A 184 -1.76 -11.29 -6.08
C LEU A 184 -1.72 -11.98 -4.72
N LEU A 185 -2.32 -13.17 -4.62
CA LEU A 185 -2.41 -13.93 -3.37
C LEU A 185 -1.02 -14.23 -2.78
N GLY A 186 -0.07 -14.67 -3.62
CA GLY A 186 1.28 -15.02 -3.18
C GLY A 186 2.01 -13.87 -2.48
N PRO A 187 2.19 -12.70 -3.13
CA PRO A 187 2.79 -11.53 -2.49
C PRO A 187 2.03 -11.05 -1.24
N ALA A 188 0.69 -10.99 -1.27
CA ALA A 188 -0.11 -10.54 -0.13
C ALA A 188 0.07 -11.45 1.10
N SER A 189 -0.02 -12.78 0.92
CA SER A 189 0.19 -13.75 2.00
C SER A 189 1.62 -13.73 2.55
N ARG A 190 2.62 -13.47 1.71
CA ARG A 190 4.01 -13.30 2.16
C ARG A 190 4.18 -12.06 3.03
N ILE A 191 3.55 -10.94 2.67
CA ILE A 191 3.56 -9.73 3.51
C ILE A 191 3.02 -10.04 4.90
N VAL A 192 1.83 -10.64 4.98
CA VAL A 192 1.22 -11.02 6.26
C VAL A 192 2.11 -11.96 7.06
N THR A 193 2.66 -12.99 6.40
CA THR A 193 3.55 -13.96 7.06
C THR A 193 4.80 -13.31 7.63
N MET A 194 5.41 -12.37 6.90
CA MET A 194 6.58 -11.64 7.39
C MET A 194 6.21 -10.70 8.52
N LEU A 195 5.10 -9.95 8.44
CA LEU A 195 4.65 -9.08 9.53
C LEU A 195 4.35 -9.85 10.82
N ALA A 196 3.85 -11.09 10.70
CA ALA A 196 3.62 -11.99 11.84
C ALA A 196 4.91 -12.58 12.43
N SER A 197 6.06 -12.43 11.77
CA SER A 197 7.36 -12.92 12.25
C SER A 197 7.91 -12.01 13.36
N PRO A 198 8.40 -12.57 14.48
CA PRO A 198 9.05 -11.79 15.54
C PRO A 198 10.35 -11.11 15.08
N ASN A 199 10.94 -11.57 13.97
CA ASN A 199 12.17 -11.03 13.42
C ASN A 199 11.95 -9.80 12.52
N THR A 200 10.69 -9.39 12.32
CA THR A 200 10.38 -8.22 11.52
C THR A 200 10.50 -6.96 12.38
N PRO A 201 11.42 -6.03 12.04
CA PRO A 201 11.58 -4.81 12.82
C PRO A 201 10.32 -3.94 12.73
N ILE A 202 9.99 -3.27 13.82
CA ILE A 202 8.93 -2.26 13.83
C ILE A 202 9.50 -1.00 13.19
N THR A 203 8.87 -0.56 12.10
CA THR A 203 9.23 0.67 11.39
C THR A 203 7.98 1.49 11.09
N PRO A 204 8.12 2.79 10.78
CA PRO A 204 7.00 3.59 10.31
C PRO A 204 6.33 3.06 9.03
N LEU A 205 6.94 2.14 8.29
CA LEU A 205 6.38 1.57 7.07
C LEU A 205 5.46 0.37 7.31
N ASN A 206 5.41 -0.17 8.53
CA ASN A 206 4.78 -1.46 8.76
C ASN A 206 3.26 -1.44 8.54
N HIS A 207 2.61 -0.34 8.89
CA HIS A 207 1.18 -0.16 8.62
C HIS A 207 0.87 -0.06 7.12
N HIS A 208 1.78 0.50 6.31
CA HIS A 208 1.66 0.52 4.86
C HIS A 208 1.64 -0.91 4.28
N PHE A 209 2.49 -1.79 4.81
CA PHE A 209 2.51 -3.21 4.45
C PHE A 209 1.19 -3.91 4.77
N ALA A 210 0.74 -3.76 6.01
CA ALA A 210 -0.47 -4.38 6.49
C ALA A 210 -1.72 -3.90 5.75
N ALA A 211 -1.84 -2.58 5.53
CA ALA A 211 -2.98 -1.98 4.86
C ALA A 211 -3.13 -2.48 3.41
N LEU A 212 -2.06 -2.42 2.61
CA LEU A 212 -2.11 -2.90 1.23
C LEU A 212 -2.43 -4.40 1.15
N ALA A 213 -1.80 -5.22 2.00
CA ALA A 213 -2.05 -6.65 2.05
C ALA A 213 -3.51 -6.93 2.42
N LEU A 214 -4.05 -6.24 3.43
CA LEU A 214 -5.44 -6.40 3.85
C LEU A 214 -6.44 -6.00 2.76
N VAL A 215 -6.28 -4.83 2.13
CA VAL A 215 -7.16 -4.39 1.05
C VAL A 215 -7.14 -5.41 -0.10
N THR A 216 -5.95 -5.88 -0.47
CA THR A 216 -5.81 -6.88 -1.53
C THR A 216 -6.49 -8.21 -1.12
N LEU A 217 -6.23 -8.73 0.08
CA LEU A 217 -6.83 -9.99 0.53
C LEU A 217 -8.36 -9.87 0.67
N ALA A 218 -8.87 -8.71 1.07
CA ALA A 218 -10.31 -8.46 1.12
C ALA A 218 -10.94 -8.54 -0.28
N ASP A 219 -10.28 -7.99 -1.30
CA ASP A 219 -10.75 -8.12 -2.69
C ASP A 219 -10.64 -9.58 -3.19
N LEU A 220 -9.55 -10.28 -2.85
CA LEU A 220 -9.36 -11.69 -3.22
C LEU A 220 -10.33 -12.64 -2.50
N ALA A 221 -10.86 -12.26 -1.35
CA ALA A 221 -11.88 -13.02 -0.63
C ALA A 221 -13.23 -13.06 -1.38
N GLU A 222 -13.47 -12.09 -2.26
CA GLU A 222 -14.67 -12.04 -3.10
C GLU A 222 -14.61 -13.05 -4.26
N ALA A 223 -13.41 -13.36 -4.76
CA ALA A 223 -13.20 -14.30 -5.85
C ALA A 223 -13.18 -15.75 -5.35
N GLN A 224 -13.99 -16.63 -5.97
CA GLN A 224 -14.17 -18.01 -5.51
C GLN A 224 -12.86 -18.82 -5.47
N GLU A 225 -11.98 -18.60 -6.44
CA GLU A 225 -10.70 -19.31 -6.57
C GLU A 225 -9.70 -18.98 -5.46
N THR A 226 -9.71 -17.75 -4.93
CA THR A 226 -8.74 -17.29 -3.91
C THR A 226 -9.36 -17.14 -2.52
N ARG A 227 -10.66 -17.37 -2.39
CA ARG A 227 -11.45 -17.03 -1.19
C ARG A 227 -10.88 -17.58 0.11
N GLU A 228 -10.66 -18.89 0.17
CA GLU A 228 -10.25 -19.55 1.41
C GLU A 228 -8.84 -19.13 1.84
N ASP A 229 -7.90 -19.07 0.89
CA ASP A 229 -6.54 -18.63 1.16
C ASP A 229 -6.47 -17.15 1.54
N ALA A 230 -7.31 -16.31 0.91
CA ALA A 230 -7.42 -14.90 1.26
C ALA A 230 -7.92 -14.73 2.70
N TRP A 231 -8.96 -15.47 3.09
CA TRP A 231 -9.48 -15.47 4.46
C TRP A 231 -8.47 -15.98 5.48
N LYS A 232 -7.68 -17.00 5.13
CA LYS A 232 -6.58 -17.48 5.97
C LYS A 232 -5.54 -16.37 6.19
N GLY A 233 -5.19 -15.62 5.16
CA GLY A 233 -4.30 -14.46 5.26
C GLY A 233 -4.88 -13.34 6.14
N ILE A 234 -6.16 -13.02 5.99
CA ILE A 234 -6.86 -12.02 6.83
C ILE A 234 -6.84 -12.45 8.31
N GLN A 235 -7.10 -13.72 8.58
CA GLN A 235 -7.07 -14.24 9.95
C GLN A 235 -5.65 -14.19 10.54
N GLN A 236 -4.64 -14.60 9.78
CA GLN A 236 -3.24 -14.52 10.23
C GLN A 236 -2.82 -13.07 10.54
N LEU A 237 -3.28 -12.10 9.76
CA LEU A 237 -3.04 -10.69 10.04
C LEU A 237 -3.75 -10.23 11.32
N ALA A 238 -4.98 -10.67 11.56
CA ALA A 238 -5.71 -10.41 12.80
C ALA A 238 -4.95 -10.94 14.01
N ASP A 239 -4.47 -12.19 13.95
CA ASP A 239 -3.70 -12.81 15.02
C ASP A 239 -2.39 -12.05 15.29
N ALA A 240 -1.71 -11.58 14.24
CA ALA A 240 -0.50 -10.77 14.37
C ALA A 240 -0.77 -9.43 15.07
N LEU A 241 -1.90 -8.79 14.80
CA LEU A 241 -2.33 -7.53 15.43
C LEU A 241 -2.73 -7.72 16.90
N GLU A 242 -3.31 -8.86 17.25
CA GLU A 242 -3.61 -9.21 18.65
C GLU A 242 -2.32 -9.46 19.44
N GLN A 243 -1.36 -10.15 18.83
CA GLN A 243 -0.06 -10.43 19.43
C GLN A 243 0.91 -9.24 19.38
N ARG A 244 0.45 -8.07 18.91
CA ARG A 244 1.25 -6.84 18.71
C ARG A 244 2.54 -7.09 17.90
N ARG A 245 2.51 -8.00 16.95
CA ARG A 245 3.67 -8.33 16.11
C ARG A 245 3.76 -7.38 14.93
N GLY A 246 4.90 -6.70 14.82
CA GLY A 246 5.35 -6.05 13.59
C GLY A 246 4.42 -4.95 13.04
N ILE A 247 3.37 -4.50 13.74
CA ILE A 247 2.43 -3.48 13.24
C ILE A 247 2.11 -2.48 14.38
N ALA A 248 1.98 -2.96 15.62
CA ALA A 248 1.61 -2.15 16.77
C ALA A 248 2.67 -1.10 17.16
N THR A 249 2.31 0.18 17.10
CA THR A 249 3.21 1.31 17.47
C THR A 249 2.78 2.04 18.75
N ALA A 250 1.51 1.95 19.18
CA ALA A 250 1.02 2.61 20.39
C ALA A 250 -0.08 1.79 21.11
N GLU A 251 -0.15 1.90 22.43
CA GLU A 251 -1.23 1.30 23.24
C GLU A 251 -2.56 2.05 23.07
N ASP A 252 -2.45 3.34 22.73
CA ASP A 252 -3.56 4.26 22.59
C ASP A 252 -4.24 4.02 21.25
N SER A 253 -5.49 3.59 21.31
CA SER A 253 -6.24 2.94 20.23
C SER A 253 -6.67 3.89 19.09
N PHE A 254 -5.78 4.74 18.59
CA PHE A 254 -6.07 5.76 17.58
C PHE A 254 -5.24 5.64 16.29
N GLY A 255 -4.24 4.75 16.26
CA GLY A 255 -3.36 4.55 15.10
C GLY A 255 -3.93 3.64 14.00
N TRP A 256 -3.09 3.39 12.99
CA TRP A 256 -3.42 2.53 11.85
C TRP A 256 -3.84 1.11 12.23
N ASP A 257 -3.31 0.56 13.31
CA ASP A 257 -3.64 -0.79 13.79
C ASP A 257 -5.14 -0.94 14.06
N ARG A 258 -5.77 0.11 14.60
CA ARG A 258 -7.22 0.12 14.83
C ARG A 258 -7.97 0.13 13.51
N ALA A 259 -7.58 0.96 12.55
CA ALA A 259 -8.24 1.01 11.24
C ALA A 259 -8.20 -0.36 10.54
N ILE A 260 -7.05 -1.02 10.60
CA ILE A 260 -6.85 -2.37 10.06
C ILE A 260 -7.73 -3.38 10.81
N LYS A 261 -7.77 -3.34 12.14
CA LYS A 261 -8.67 -4.19 12.95
C LYS A 261 -10.15 -3.95 12.62
N ASP A 262 -10.57 -2.70 12.51
CA ASP A 262 -11.95 -2.32 12.21
C ASP A 262 -12.37 -2.87 10.83
N LEU A 263 -11.52 -2.75 9.81
CA LEU A 263 -11.78 -3.32 8.49
C LEU A 263 -11.89 -4.86 8.54
N ILE A 264 -10.98 -5.53 9.26
CA ILE A 264 -11.05 -6.99 9.45
C ILE A 264 -12.38 -7.39 10.08
N THR A 265 -12.79 -6.70 11.15
CA THR A 265 -14.05 -6.97 11.85
C THR A 265 -15.26 -6.78 10.94
N ARG A 266 -15.32 -5.67 10.18
CA ARG A 266 -16.40 -5.43 9.21
C ARG A 266 -16.50 -6.57 8.20
N ARG A 267 -15.37 -6.97 7.60
CA ARG A 267 -15.34 -8.08 6.63
C ARG A 267 -15.78 -9.41 7.26
N LYS A 268 -15.37 -9.70 8.49
CA LYS A 268 -15.81 -10.90 9.21
C LYS A 268 -17.34 -10.90 9.42
N MET A 269 -17.93 -9.75 9.74
CA MET A 269 -19.38 -9.60 9.86
C MET A 269 -20.08 -9.83 8.52
N ASP A 270 -19.57 -9.27 7.43
CA ASP A 270 -20.14 -9.48 6.08
C ASP A 270 -20.10 -10.96 5.66
N ARG A 271 -19.02 -11.68 6.01
CA ARG A 271 -18.90 -13.12 5.73
C ARG A 271 -19.94 -13.94 6.47
N ILE A 272 -20.21 -13.61 7.74
CA ILE A 272 -21.18 -14.32 8.57
C ILE A 272 -22.62 -13.92 8.18
N GLY A 273 -22.81 -12.67 7.77
CA GLY A 273 -24.09 -12.07 7.41
C GLY A 273 -24.53 -12.21 5.94
N GLY A 274 -23.89 -13.05 5.14
CA GLY A 274 -24.31 -13.34 3.75
C GLY A 274 -25.79 -13.76 3.63
N PRO A 275 -26.40 -13.68 2.44
CA PRO A 275 -27.83 -13.38 2.19
C PRO A 275 -28.82 -14.48 2.60
N GLY A 276 -28.87 -14.80 3.90
CA GLY A 276 -29.79 -15.75 4.50
C GLY A 276 -30.19 -15.37 5.94
N CYS A 277 -29.68 -14.27 6.49
CA CYS A 277 -30.13 -13.73 7.76
C CYS A 277 -31.00 -12.50 7.49
N GLY A 278 -32.31 -12.75 7.31
CA GLY A 278 -33.31 -11.70 7.34
C GLY A 278 -33.32 -10.99 8.71
N PRO A 279 -33.88 -9.77 8.81
CA PRO A 279 -34.04 -9.09 10.08
C PRO A 279 -34.91 -9.94 11.02
N PRO A 280 -34.67 -9.89 12.35
CA PRO A 280 -35.44 -10.65 13.31
C PRO A 280 -36.91 -10.21 13.29
N ASP A 281 -37.78 -11.21 13.07
CA ASP A 281 -39.21 -11.25 13.37
C ASP A 281 -40.03 -9.95 13.20
N ILE A 282 -40.52 -9.73 11.97
CA ILE A 282 -41.76 -8.97 11.76
C ILE A 282 -42.89 -10.00 11.65
N PRO A 283 -43.95 -9.91 12.48
CA PRO A 283 -45.03 -10.90 12.52
C PRO A 283 -45.82 -10.95 11.20
N PRO A 284 -46.44 -12.09 10.86
CA PRO A 284 -46.93 -12.37 9.52
C PRO A 284 -48.21 -11.57 9.23
N GLY A 285 -48.10 -10.59 8.32
CA GLY A 285 -49.25 -9.86 7.81
C GLY A 285 -48.94 -9.15 6.49
N HIS A 286 -49.45 -9.72 5.40
CA HIS A 286 -49.76 -9.05 4.12
C HIS A 286 -48.66 -8.69 3.09
N GLY A 287 -47.39 -9.08 3.26
CA GLY A 287 -46.34 -8.79 2.24
C GLY A 287 -46.07 -9.89 1.19
N SER A 288 -46.42 -11.15 1.48
CA SER A 288 -45.88 -12.31 0.76
C SER A 288 -46.53 -12.57 -0.63
N LEU A 289 -47.78 -12.15 -0.82
CA LEU A 289 -48.51 -12.40 -2.08
C LEU A 289 -48.21 -11.37 -3.19
N GLN A 290 -47.78 -10.16 -2.82
CA GLN A 290 -47.41 -9.12 -3.78
C GLN A 290 -46.10 -9.44 -4.50
N HIS A 291 -45.14 -10.04 -3.78
CA HIS A 291 -43.85 -10.42 -4.36
C HIS A 291 -43.95 -11.62 -5.32
N LEU A 292 -44.89 -12.53 -5.07
CA LEU A 292 -45.18 -13.65 -5.99
C LEU A 292 -45.95 -13.20 -7.25
N ALA A 293 -46.74 -12.13 -7.16
CA ALA A 293 -47.43 -11.54 -8.31
C ALA A 293 -46.47 -10.79 -9.25
N GLU A 294 -45.45 -10.09 -8.71
CA GLU A 294 -44.41 -9.42 -9.51
C GLU A 294 -43.51 -10.42 -10.25
N LEU A 295 -43.23 -11.58 -9.65
CA LEU A 295 -42.44 -12.66 -10.26
C LEU A 295 -43.17 -13.38 -11.40
N ALA A 296 -44.50 -13.27 -11.49
CA ALA A 296 -45.31 -13.99 -12.46
C ALA A 296 -45.62 -13.19 -13.75
N VAL A 297 -45.37 -11.87 -13.80
CA VAL A 297 -45.94 -10.99 -14.84
C VAL A 297 -44.91 -10.33 -15.80
N GLY A 298 -43.60 -10.53 -15.66
CA GLY A 298 -42.60 -9.77 -16.45
C GLY A 298 -41.71 -10.55 -17.41
N GLU A 299 -42.24 -11.05 -18.54
CA GLU A 299 -41.48 -11.73 -19.60
C GLU A 299 -40.66 -10.79 -20.53
N ARG A 300 -39.47 -11.30 -20.91
CA ARG A 300 -38.79 -11.25 -22.24
C ARG A 300 -38.35 -9.90 -22.85
N SER A 301 -37.03 -9.69 -22.86
CA SER A 301 -36.27 -9.05 -23.95
C SER A 301 -35.02 -9.92 -24.24
N PRO A 302 -34.55 -10.03 -25.49
CA PRO A 302 -33.78 -11.19 -25.94
C PRO A 302 -32.36 -11.21 -25.38
N ARG A 303 -31.93 -12.44 -25.08
CA ARG A 303 -30.60 -12.80 -24.62
C ARG A 303 -29.55 -12.43 -25.68
N ASP A 304 -28.64 -11.51 -25.34
CA ASP A 304 -27.26 -11.66 -25.78
C ASP A 304 -26.62 -12.76 -24.92
N THR A 305 -26.65 -13.98 -25.48
CA THR A 305 -25.92 -15.14 -24.99
C THR A 305 -24.42 -14.94 -25.22
N THR A 306 -23.79 -14.13 -24.39
CA THR A 306 -22.35 -14.17 -24.09
C THR A 306 -22.18 -13.84 -22.61
N GLY A 307 -22.69 -14.73 -21.76
CA GLY A 307 -22.33 -14.77 -20.34
C GLY A 307 -20.87 -15.20 -20.17
N LEU A 308 -19.94 -14.36 -20.61
CA LEU A 308 -18.61 -14.31 -20.03
C LEU A 308 -18.83 -13.95 -18.57
N LEU A 309 -18.62 -14.92 -17.68
CA LEU A 309 -18.43 -14.73 -16.26
C LEU A 309 -17.63 -13.43 -16.08
N ARG A 310 -18.32 -12.36 -15.70
CA ARG A 310 -17.67 -11.09 -15.38
C ARG A 310 -16.96 -11.37 -14.06
N ILE A 311 -15.74 -11.90 -14.16
CA ILE A 311 -14.78 -11.93 -13.06
C ILE A 311 -14.84 -10.51 -12.50
N LYS A 312 -15.31 -10.39 -11.25
CA LYS A 312 -15.40 -9.11 -10.55
C LYS A 312 -13.98 -8.52 -10.64
N GLN A 313 -13.77 -7.56 -11.53
CA GLN A 313 -12.45 -6.98 -11.74
C GLN A 313 -11.97 -6.46 -10.39
N LEU A 314 -10.72 -6.76 -10.02
CA LEU A 314 -10.14 -6.22 -8.79
C LEU A 314 -10.36 -4.70 -8.76
N ASP A 315 -10.73 -4.18 -7.58
CA ASP A 315 -11.08 -2.77 -7.40
C ASP A 315 -9.84 -1.87 -7.52
N THR A 316 -9.50 -1.60 -8.78
CA THR A 316 -8.37 -0.77 -9.20
C THR A 316 -8.74 0.71 -9.12
N GLU A 317 -10.01 1.05 -9.29
CA GLU A 317 -10.49 2.43 -9.25
C GLU A 317 -10.41 3.01 -7.83
N THR A 318 -10.85 2.27 -6.81
CA THR A 318 -10.79 2.76 -5.43
C THR A 318 -9.35 2.98 -4.96
N LEU A 319 -8.45 2.07 -5.34
CA LEU A 319 -7.03 2.18 -5.02
C LEU A 319 -6.38 3.37 -5.73
N GLN A 320 -6.73 3.63 -7.00
CA GLN A 320 -6.24 4.80 -7.72
C GLN A 320 -6.80 6.11 -7.18
N ARG A 321 -8.07 6.14 -6.75
CA ARG A 321 -8.72 7.36 -6.26
C ARG A 321 -8.29 7.74 -4.83
N HIS A 322 -8.09 6.77 -3.94
CA HIS A 322 -7.91 7.04 -2.51
C HIS A 322 -6.58 6.54 -1.94
N GLY A 323 -5.82 5.75 -2.70
CA GLY A 323 -4.68 4.98 -2.20
C GLY A 323 -5.12 3.90 -1.21
N TYR A 324 -4.24 2.96 -0.88
CA TYR A 324 -4.62 1.85 0.01
C TYR A 324 -4.92 2.29 1.44
N LEU A 325 -4.34 3.40 1.92
CA LEU A 325 -4.65 3.93 3.24
C LEU A 325 -6.00 4.65 3.27
N GLY A 326 -6.42 5.27 2.17
CA GLY A 326 -7.79 5.77 2.04
C GLY A 326 -8.79 4.63 1.93
N SER A 327 -8.47 3.59 1.15
CA SER A 327 -9.35 2.42 0.94
C SER A 327 -9.73 1.70 2.23
N ILE A 328 -8.86 1.63 3.24
CA ILE A 328 -9.21 0.99 4.53
C ILE A 328 -10.17 1.81 5.40
N LEU A 329 -10.40 3.09 5.07
CA LEU A 329 -11.25 4.00 5.84
C LEU A 329 -12.67 4.13 5.30
N LEU A 330 -12.90 3.65 4.08
CA LEU A 330 -14.22 3.51 3.47
C LEU A 330 -14.98 2.35 4.14
#